data_AF-A0A9P7P6N2-F1
#
_entry.id   AF-A0A9P7P6N2-F1
#
_cell.length_a   1.000
_cell.length_b   1.000
_cell.length_c   1.000
_cell.angle_alpha   90.00
_cell.angle_beta   90.00
_cell.angle_gamma   90.00
#
_symmetry.space_group_name_H-M   'P 1'
#
loop_
_entity.id
_entity.type
_entity.pdbx_description
1 polymer ?
#
loop_
_entity_poly.entity_id
_entity_poly.type
_entity_poly.pdbx_seq_one_letter_code
_entity_poly.pdbx_strand_id
1 'polypeptide(L)'
;MDYHSIHGHDVSSFVIPSTHRLPTVQASQALNSLQDSETLYISTGLDKLDQALIPNPVKEAENGSNQGGVKRGQVTEIWGPPGTGRTSIA
;
A
#
# COMPACT_ATOMS: atom_id res chain seq x y z
N MET A 1 8.34 48.58 -14.13
CA MET A 1 7.12 47.83 -13.75
C MET A 1 7.59 46.49 -13.21
N ASP A 2 7.23 46.15 -11.98
CA ASP A 2 7.69 44.91 -11.35
C ASP A 2 6.86 43.72 -11.83
N TYR A 3 7.52 42.74 -12.45
CA TYR A 3 6.92 41.49 -12.94
C TYR A 3 6.07 40.81 -11.86
N HIS A 4 6.58 40.77 -10.63
CA HIS A 4 5.92 40.15 -9.47
C HIS A 4 4.67 40.90 -8.99
N SER A 5 4.49 42.18 -9.35
CA SER A 5 3.26 42.92 -9.06
C SER A 5 2.09 42.56 -9.99
N ILE A 6 2.40 42.01 -11.17
CA ILE A 6 1.41 41.59 -12.17
C ILE A 6 1.14 40.08 -12.04
N HIS A 7 2.20 39.28 -11.83
CA HIS A 7 2.12 37.82 -11.86
C HIS A 7 2.13 37.15 -10.46
N GLY A 8 2.39 37.90 -9.39
CA GLY A 8 2.61 37.32 -8.06
C GLY A 8 3.93 36.56 -7.96
N HIS A 9 4.25 36.07 -6.76
CA HIS A 9 5.37 35.15 -6.58
C HIS A 9 4.91 33.71 -6.86
N ASP A 10 5.70 32.95 -7.59
CA ASP A 10 5.49 31.51 -7.78
C ASP A 10 5.68 30.79 -6.43
N VAL A 11 4.57 30.57 -5.73
CA VAL A 11 4.55 29.75 -4.53
C VAL A 11 4.37 28.31 -4.98
N SER A 12 5.46 27.53 -4.92
CA SER A 12 5.38 26.11 -5.19
C SER A 12 4.47 25.45 -4.13
N SER A 13 3.39 24.82 -4.60
CA SER A 13 2.23 24.34 -3.83
C SER A 13 2.52 23.15 -2.89
N PHE A 14 3.76 22.97 -2.43
CA PHE A 14 4.15 21.79 -1.67
C PHE A 14 3.70 21.83 -0.21
N VAL A 15 3.37 23.01 0.35
CA VAL A 15 2.94 23.14 1.75
C VAL A 15 1.86 24.21 1.87
N ILE A 16 0.63 23.88 1.44
CA ILE A 16 -0.55 24.70 1.74
C ILE A 16 -1.44 23.88 2.69
N PRO A 17 -1.70 24.35 3.92
CA PRO A 17 -2.42 23.60 4.97
C PRO A 17 -3.90 23.32 4.67
N SER A 18 -4.39 23.64 3.46
CA SER A 18 -5.78 23.46 3.04
C SER A 18 -5.95 22.73 1.70
N THR A 19 -4.88 22.13 1.16
CA THR A 19 -4.99 21.38 -0.09
C THR A 19 -5.36 19.91 0.17
N HIS A 20 -6.33 19.39 -0.58
CA HIS A 20 -6.67 17.97 -0.63
C HIS A 20 -5.61 17.20 -1.45
N ARG A 21 -4.33 17.35 -1.07
CA ARG A 21 -3.21 16.64 -1.66
C ARG A 21 -2.53 15.87 -0.56
N LEU A 22 -2.32 14.57 -0.79
CA LEU A 22 -1.49 13.77 0.09
C LEU A 22 -0.04 14.29 -0.01
N PRO A 23 0.69 14.36 1.12
CA PRO A 23 2.08 14.75 1.10
C PRO A 23 2.88 13.77 0.23
N THR A 24 3.82 14.29 -0.56
CA THR A 24 4.77 13.45 -1.29
C THR A 24 5.68 12.76 -0.30
N VAL A 25 5.72 11.43 -0.33
CA VAL A 25 6.62 10.61 0.49
C VAL A 25 7.71 10.02 -0.39
N GLN A 26 8.94 9.96 0.10
CA GLN A 26 10.03 9.29 -0.63
C GLN A 26 9.74 7.79 -0.76
N ALA A 27 9.98 7.24 -1.95
CA ALA A 27 9.70 5.82 -2.22
C ALA A 27 10.49 4.87 -1.30
N SER A 28 11.75 5.20 -0.99
CA SER A 28 12.59 4.44 -0.06
C SER A 28 12.05 4.45 1.37
N GLN A 29 11.62 5.63 1.84
CA GLN A 29 11.01 5.77 3.16
C GLN A 29 9.69 4.99 3.26
N ALA A 30 8.86 5.06 2.22
CA ALA A 30 7.63 4.28 2.15
C ALA A 30 7.92 2.77 2.18
N LEU A 31 8.93 2.31 1.43
CA LEU A 31 9.35 0.90 1.43
C LEU A 31 9.82 0.43 2.81
N ASN A 32 10.65 1.21 3.50
CA ASN A 32 11.11 0.87 4.85
C ASN A 32 9.93 0.83 5.84
N SER A 33 9.03 1.82 5.78
CA SER A 33 7.82 1.84 6.63
C SER A 33 6.89 0.65 6.38
N LEU A 34 6.88 0.10 5.16
CA LEU A 34 6.12 -1.11 4.82
C LEU A 34 6.76 -2.38 5.38
N GLN A 35 8.05 -2.39 5.69
CA GLN A 35 8.73 -3.55 6.30
C GLN A 35 8.54 -3.57 7.82
N ASP A 36 8.47 -2.39 8.44
CA ASP A 36 8.37 -2.23 9.90
C ASP A 36 6.94 -2.36 10.45
N SER A 37 5.92 -2.41 9.59
CA SER A 37 4.53 -2.47 10.06
C SER A 37 4.17 -3.85 10.62
N GLU A 38 3.72 -3.94 11.87
CA GLU A 38 3.36 -5.22 12.54
C GLU A 38 2.18 -5.97 11.86
N THR A 39 1.34 -5.27 11.09
CA THR A 39 0.17 -5.85 10.39
C THR A 39 0.36 -5.88 8.88
N LEU A 40 1.34 -6.64 8.39
CA LEU A 40 1.71 -6.71 6.97
C LEU A 40 0.62 -7.29 6.07
N TYR A 41 -0.24 -8.15 6.59
CA TYR A 41 -1.20 -8.93 5.80
C TYR A 41 -2.65 -8.63 6.18
N ILE A 42 -3.54 -8.74 5.19
CA ILE A 42 -4.99 -8.64 5.32
C ILE A 42 -5.57 -10.02 5.05
N SER A 43 -6.33 -10.58 6.00
CA SER A 43 -7.00 -11.87 5.82
C SER A 43 -8.03 -11.81 4.70
N THR A 44 -8.09 -12.86 3.89
CA THR A 44 -9.09 -13.07 2.84
C THR A 44 -10.40 -13.66 3.37
N GLY A 45 -10.46 -13.99 4.66
CA GLY A 45 -11.57 -14.73 5.27
C GLY A 45 -11.56 -16.24 4.94
N LEU A 46 -10.53 -16.72 4.25
CA LEU A 46 -10.33 -18.12 3.89
C LEU A 46 -8.94 -18.58 4.35
N ASP A 47 -8.87 -19.35 5.44
CA ASP A 47 -7.59 -19.79 6.04
C ASP A 47 -6.64 -20.45 5.04
N LYS A 48 -7.18 -21.28 4.13
CA LYS A 48 -6.39 -21.97 3.11
C LYS A 48 -5.78 -21.01 2.09
N LEU A 49 -6.51 -19.94 1.74
CA LEU A 49 -6.00 -18.92 0.81
C LEU A 49 -4.97 -18.04 1.52
N ASP A 50 -5.24 -17.65 2.77
CA ASP A 50 -4.29 -16.87 3.58
C ASP A 50 -2.95 -17.61 3.72
N GLN A 51 -2.98 -18.91 4.03
CA GLN A 51 -1.77 -19.74 4.09
C GLN A 51 -1.05 -19.86 2.73
N ALA A 52 -1.80 -19.96 1.62
CA ALA A 52 -1.22 -20.04 0.29
C ALA A 52 -0.55 -18.73 -0.16
N LEU A 53 -0.92 -17.60 0.45
CA LEU A 53 -0.36 -16.28 0.17
C LEU A 53 0.88 -15.94 1.02
N ILE A 54 1.32 -16.83 1.91
CA ILE A 54 2.57 -16.64 2.67
C ILE A 54 3.77 -16.67 1.71
N PRO A 55 4.58 -15.59 1.64
CA PRO A 55 5.73 -15.56 0.77
C PRO A 55 6.83 -16.48 1.30
N ASN A 56 6.96 -17.65 0.66
CA ASN A 56 7.99 -18.65 0.91
C ASN A 56 8.02 -19.16 2.37
N PRO A 57 7.36 -20.30 2.67
CA PRO A 57 7.14 -20.79 4.04
C PRO A 57 8.41 -21.13 4.82
N VAL A 58 9.58 -21.16 4.16
CA VAL A 58 10.87 -21.54 4.75
C VAL A 58 11.57 -20.39 5.48
N LYS A 59 11.25 -19.11 5.18
CA LYS A 59 11.99 -17.95 5.72
C LYS A 59 11.26 -17.16 6.80
N GLU A 60 9.93 -17.30 6.90
CA GLU A 60 9.12 -16.46 7.81
C GLU A 60 8.75 -17.16 9.14
N ALA A 61 9.04 -18.46 9.28
CA ALA A 61 8.79 -19.21 10.53
C ALA A 61 9.61 -18.73 11.75
N GLU A 62 10.53 -17.79 11.54
CA GLU A 62 11.48 -17.29 12.54
C GLU A 62 10.93 -16.05 13.28
N ASN A 63 9.95 -15.33 12.71
CA ASN A 63 9.53 -14.02 13.21
C ASN A 63 7.99 -13.89 13.29
N GLY A 64 7.42 -14.34 14.42
CA GLY A 64 6.04 -14.02 14.80
C GLY A 64 4.97 -14.78 14.01
N SER A 65 3.73 -14.76 14.52
CA SER A 65 2.59 -15.51 13.99
C SER A 65 2.48 -15.42 12.47
N ASN A 66 2.67 -16.55 11.77
CA ASN A 66 2.51 -16.73 10.33
C ASN A 66 1.05 -16.48 9.88
N GLN A 67 0.60 -15.24 9.99
CA GLN A 67 -0.70 -14.81 9.49
C GLN A 67 -0.51 -14.37 8.05
N GLY A 68 -0.77 -15.28 7.12
CA GLY A 68 -0.77 -14.98 5.70
C GLY A 68 -1.99 -14.15 5.27
N GLY A 69 -2.08 -13.88 3.98
CA GLY A 69 -3.14 -13.07 3.39
C GLY A 69 -2.61 -12.10 2.34
N VAL A 70 -3.42 -11.11 1.99
CA VAL A 70 -3.06 -10.07 1.01
C VAL A 70 -2.07 -9.09 1.64
N LYS A 71 -0.86 -8.98 1.07
CA LYS A 71 0.19 -8.08 1.58
C LYS A 71 -0.16 -6.61 1.33
N ARG A 72 -0.10 -5.80 2.38
CA ARG A 72 -0.28 -4.35 2.30
C ARG A 72 0.85 -3.69 1.51
N GLY A 73 0.54 -2.61 0.82
CA GLY A 73 1.50 -1.88 -0.01
C GLY A 73 1.90 -2.61 -1.31
N GLN A 74 1.23 -3.71 -1.64
CA GLN A 74 1.40 -4.44 -2.90
C GLN A 74 0.06 -4.57 -3.62
N VAL A 75 0.13 -4.81 -4.93
CA VAL A 75 -1.05 -5.11 -5.75
C VAL A 75 -1.13 -6.63 -5.90
N THR A 76 -2.27 -7.21 -5.48
CA THR A 76 -2.58 -8.63 -5.66
C THR A 76 -3.66 -8.76 -6.73
N GLU A 77 -3.44 -9.65 -7.69
CA GLU A 77 -4.30 -9.81 -8.85
C GLU A 77 -4.97 -11.19 -8.83
N ILE A 78 -6.29 -11.23 -9.07
CA ILE A 78 -7.10 -12.47 -9.02
C ILE A 78 -7.76 -12.71 -10.38
N TRP A 79 -7.44 -13.85 -11.00
CA TRP A 79 -7.92 -14.21 -12.34
C TRP A 79 -8.70 -15.53 -12.35
N GLY A 80 -9.62 -15.67 -13.30
CA GLY A 80 -10.36 -16.91 -13.52
C GLY A 80 -11.56 -16.75 -14.46
N PRO A 81 -12.22 -17.85 -14.83
CA PRO A 81 -13.49 -17.84 -15.57
C PRO A 81 -14.60 -16.98 -14.92
N PRO A 82 -15.69 -16.65 -15.63
CA PRO A 82 -16.87 -16.07 -14.99
C PRO A 82 -17.46 -17.04 -13.96
N GLY A 83 -17.96 -16.52 -12.84
CA GLY A 83 -18.59 -17.32 -11.78
C GLY A 83 -17.64 -17.93 -10.74
N THR A 84 -16.32 -17.68 -10.80
CA THR A 84 -15.35 -18.21 -9.81
C THR A 84 -15.30 -17.44 -8.48
N GLY A 85 -16.19 -16.48 -8.25
CA GLY A 85 -16.28 -15.76 -6.97
C GLY A 85 -15.22 -14.67 -6.74
N ARG A 86 -14.52 -14.18 -7.79
CA ARG A 86 -13.53 -13.09 -7.67
C ARG A 86 -14.09 -11.81 -7.02
N THR A 87 -15.37 -11.53 -7.27
CA THR A 87 -16.10 -10.39 -6.67
C THR A 87 -16.54 -10.65 -5.24
N SER A 88 -16.53 -11.89 -4.76
CA SER A 88 -16.91 -12.22 -3.38
C SER A 88 -15.79 -11.96 -2.38
N ILE A 89 -14.55 -11.81 -2.87
CA ILE A 89 -13.36 -11.45 -2.08
C ILE A 89 -13.16 -9.92 -2.01
N ALA A 90 -13.81 -9.16 -2.92
CA ALA A 90 -13.65 -7.71 -3.10
C ALA A 90 -14.72 -6.89 -2.37
#